data_AF-A0A1F6HUL7-F1
#
_entry.id   AF-A0A1F6HUL7-F1
#
_cell.length_a   1.000
_cell.length_b   1.000
_cell.length_c   1.000
_cell.angle_alpha   90.00
_cell.angle_beta   90.00
_cell.angle_gamma   90.00
#
_symmetry.space_group_name_H-M   'P 1'
#
loop_
_entity.id
_entity.type
_entity.pdbx_description
1 polymer ?
#
loop_
_entity_poly.entity_id
_entity_poly.type
_entity_poly.pdbx_seq_one_letter_code
_entity_poly.pdbx_strand_id
1 'polypeptide(L)'
;MIEQRQNGISRRDFIKLALCIGGSALVGMKIDWATEKGELIGLPEEEAKMLSEITSFRESLGLEGLPDEIQPGLRKQEQWSGSPADYVDALPEKNKSYSMRTFEVIQIVFGNNATRIVKGSKPHPQHPYGMSFDGGSRFCNISDSAHSIPLEKEFTDYALHEACGYGSDPAVGASYPSEILVRVEHGKWRALSQAFSVPDQFLNHSRDLMLPMVKRSVGEMVGRFMVGDQKTSIVDDKNITEVRNEVDRIAREIGENSNNIKYNKAVCKEIGERLIALLRCGEIRFEGDLKEEYQQRMEAACREIYAEMFKYGLLYQDKIQYNSDVISGITEVISAIADNSNMSDIAESISKPSDEILKRNKAEKIMLSSTSPETSIAPTLSPEEQERAKKQQEVTEKNERSFQLFSKAKGLPMNLEISGDQRDIAQHFSTIYSRVINKYPALKETSTQRYNESFDPQMHIWEIREIEEAMDSGFVRSLSESPSISDEMIKDMKKRIEVLENFVASPAF
;
A
#
# COMPACT_ATOMS: atom_id res chain seq x y z
N MET A 1 -26.30 -31.66 26.02
CA MET A 1 -26.89 -30.32 26.26
C MET A 1 -25.76 -29.39 26.67
N ILE A 2 -25.14 -28.77 25.67
CA ILE A 2 -24.06 -27.79 25.84
C ILE A 2 -24.58 -26.53 25.17
N GLU A 3 -24.88 -25.50 25.96
CA GLU A 3 -25.29 -24.19 25.45
C GLU A 3 -24.04 -23.42 24.99
N GLN A 4 -23.97 -23.16 23.68
CA GLN A 4 -23.09 -22.16 23.10
C GLN A 4 -23.61 -20.77 23.47
N ARG A 5 -22.86 -20.03 24.28
CA ARG A 5 -23.03 -18.58 24.40
C ARG A 5 -22.34 -17.90 23.23
N GLN A 6 -23.12 -17.47 22.25
CA GLN A 6 -22.70 -16.49 21.26
C GLN A 6 -22.59 -15.12 21.94
N ASN A 7 -21.37 -14.58 21.99
CA ASN A 7 -21.13 -13.16 22.29
C ASN A 7 -21.59 -12.33 21.08
N GLY A 8 -22.90 -12.06 21.02
CA GLY A 8 -23.46 -11.09 20.08
C GLY A 8 -23.19 -9.67 20.57
N ILE A 9 -22.62 -8.84 19.70
CA ILE A 9 -22.57 -7.38 19.87
C ILE A 9 -23.98 -6.91 20.23
N SER A 10 -24.12 -6.16 21.34
CA SER A 10 -25.45 -5.79 21.81
C SER A 10 -26.11 -4.86 20.79
N ARG A 11 -27.43 -4.98 20.63
CA ARG A 11 -28.23 -4.10 19.76
C ARG A 11 -28.05 -2.61 20.10
N ARG A 12 -27.59 -2.29 21.32
CA ARG A 12 -27.24 -0.93 21.78
C ARG A 12 -25.92 -0.44 21.19
N ASP A 13 -24.93 -1.31 21.02
CA ASP A 13 -23.63 -0.97 20.43
C ASP A 13 -23.75 -0.82 18.91
N PHE A 14 -24.60 -1.63 18.27
CA PHE A 14 -24.96 -1.47 16.86
C PHE A 14 -25.73 -0.16 16.60
N ILE A 15 -26.61 0.26 17.52
CA ILE A 15 -27.32 1.55 17.42
C ILE A 15 -26.40 2.74 17.67
N LYS A 16 -25.38 2.62 18.55
CA LYS A 16 -24.35 3.67 18.68
C LYS A 16 -23.49 3.78 17.41
N LEU A 17 -23.07 2.65 16.84
CA LEU A 17 -22.33 2.63 15.57
C LEU A 17 -23.17 3.19 14.40
N ALA A 18 -24.48 2.89 14.36
CA ALA A 18 -25.39 3.39 13.35
C ALA A 18 -25.81 4.86 13.55
N LEU A 19 -25.81 5.38 14.78
CA LEU A 19 -26.06 6.79 15.09
C LEU A 19 -24.82 7.67 14.83
N CYS A 20 -23.60 7.12 14.86
CA CYS A 20 -22.40 7.82 14.41
C CYS A 20 -22.37 8.03 12.88
N ILE A 21 -23.17 7.28 12.11
CA ILE A 21 -23.22 7.33 10.64
C ILE A 21 -24.35 8.26 10.13
N GLY A 22 -25.26 8.70 11.00
CA GLY A 22 -26.40 9.51 10.57
C GLY A 22 -26.85 10.53 11.61
N GLY A 23 -26.54 11.81 11.35
CA GLY A 23 -27.29 12.92 11.95
C GLY A 23 -26.43 14.04 12.54
N SER A 24 -26.02 14.96 11.68
CA SER A 24 -26.06 16.41 11.90
C SER A 24 -25.76 16.94 13.32
N ALA A 25 -24.49 17.31 13.55
CA ALA A 25 -24.15 18.45 14.38
C ALA A 25 -23.62 19.58 13.48
N LEU A 26 -24.57 20.36 12.93
CA LEU A 26 -24.52 21.81 12.67
C LEU A 26 -23.11 22.37 12.29
N VAL A 27 -22.75 22.52 11.02
CA VAL A 27 -23.04 23.67 10.11
C VAL A 27 -22.66 25.07 10.65
N GLY A 28 -22.07 25.20 11.84
CA GLY A 28 -21.79 26.49 12.48
C GLY A 28 -20.32 26.80 12.79
N MET A 29 -19.39 25.88 12.58
CA MET A 29 -17.98 26.07 12.92
C MET A 29 -17.10 25.37 11.88
N LYS A 30 -16.36 26.16 11.08
CA LYS A 30 -15.18 25.82 10.23
C LYS A 30 -15.14 26.46 8.83
N ILE A 31 -15.90 27.53 8.57
CA ILE A 31 -15.51 28.48 7.51
C ILE A 31 -14.49 29.52 8.03
N ASP A 32 -14.07 29.45 9.30
CA ASP A 32 -13.09 30.41 9.86
C ASP A 32 -11.64 30.12 9.45
N TRP A 33 -11.24 28.86 9.30
CA TRP A 33 -9.83 28.55 8.98
C TRP A 33 -9.41 28.98 7.57
N ALA A 34 -10.34 28.95 6.61
CA ALA A 34 -10.05 29.30 5.23
C ALA A 34 -10.26 30.79 4.91
N THR A 35 -11.08 31.48 5.71
CA THR A 35 -11.29 32.93 5.58
C THR A 35 -10.24 33.75 6.34
N GLU A 36 -9.70 33.28 7.47
CA GLU A 36 -8.67 34.00 8.24
C GLU A 36 -7.32 34.14 7.52
N LYS A 37 -6.98 33.26 6.57
CA LYS A 37 -5.76 33.38 5.74
C LYS A 37 -5.97 34.06 4.38
N GLY A 38 -7.20 34.44 4.02
CA GLY A 38 -7.49 35.13 2.75
C GLY A 38 -7.22 34.31 1.47
N GLU A 39 -7.07 32.98 1.56
CA GLU A 39 -6.62 32.13 0.44
C GLU A 39 -7.75 31.57 -0.45
N LEU A 40 -9.03 31.69 -0.06
CA LEU A 40 -10.19 31.25 -0.88
C LEU A 40 -11.01 32.40 -1.50
N ILE A 41 -10.52 33.64 -1.44
CA ILE A 41 -11.23 34.79 -2.00
C ILE A 41 -11.21 34.69 -3.54
N GLY A 42 -12.35 34.34 -4.15
CA GLY A 42 -12.55 34.35 -5.60
C GLY A 42 -12.82 33.01 -6.28
N LEU A 43 -13.00 31.91 -5.53
CA LEU A 43 -13.44 30.64 -6.11
C LEU A 43 -14.95 30.69 -6.46
N PRO A 44 -15.38 30.02 -7.54
CA PRO A 44 -16.79 29.74 -7.79
C PRO A 44 -17.48 29.09 -6.58
N GLU A 45 -18.74 29.45 -6.35
CA GLU A 45 -19.54 28.97 -5.19
C GLU A 45 -19.59 27.44 -5.11
N GLU A 46 -19.68 26.77 -6.26
CA GLU A 46 -19.70 25.31 -6.37
C GLU A 46 -18.38 24.67 -5.88
N GLU A 47 -17.23 25.24 -6.26
CA GLU A 47 -15.92 24.74 -5.81
C GLU A 47 -15.73 24.98 -4.31
N ALA A 48 -16.14 26.14 -3.79
CA ALA A 48 -16.09 26.42 -2.36
C ALA A 48 -16.94 25.43 -1.55
N LYS A 49 -18.10 25.05 -2.07
CA LYS A 49 -18.96 24.03 -1.48
C LYS A 49 -18.28 22.65 -1.48
N MET A 50 -17.71 22.23 -2.61
CA MET A 50 -16.98 20.96 -2.72
C MET A 50 -15.80 20.88 -1.74
N LEU A 51 -15.04 21.96 -1.57
CA LEU A 51 -13.94 22.01 -0.59
C LEU A 51 -14.42 21.82 0.87
N SER A 52 -15.58 22.37 1.21
CA SER A 52 -16.21 22.14 2.51
C SER A 52 -16.69 20.69 2.68
N GLU A 53 -17.23 20.09 1.61
CA GLU A 53 -17.68 18.69 1.60
C GLU A 53 -16.48 17.73 1.72
N ILE A 54 -15.36 17.99 1.01
CA ILE A 54 -14.09 17.26 1.16
C ILE A 54 -13.63 17.22 2.62
N THR A 55 -13.66 18.36 3.29
CA THR A 55 -13.29 18.44 4.71
C THR A 55 -14.19 17.55 5.56
N SER A 56 -15.49 17.57 5.32
CA SER A 56 -16.47 16.74 6.05
C SER A 56 -16.27 15.24 5.80
N PHE A 57 -15.96 14.85 4.54
CA PHE A 57 -15.64 13.46 4.21
C PHE A 57 -14.37 12.99 4.91
N ARG A 58 -13.32 13.82 4.94
CA ARG A 58 -12.06 13.53 5.65
C ARG A 58 -12.26 13.38 7.15
N GLU A 59 -13.09 14.22 7.76
CA GLU A 59 -13.42 14.13 9.19
C GLU A 59 -14.07 12.78 9.56
N SER A 60 -14.85 12.16 8.68
CA SER A 60 -15.43 10.81 8.92
C SER A 60 -14.37 9.70 9.08
N LEU A 61 -13.16 9.96 8.57
CA LEU A 61 -11.98 9.12 8.68
C LEU A 61 -11.02 9.63 9.77
N GLY A 62 -11.42 10.61 10.58
CA GLY A 62 -10.55 11.23 11.59
C GLY A 62 -9.40 12.06 11.02
N LEU A 63 -9.43 12.38 9.72
CA LEU A 63 -8.45 13.25 9.08
C LEU A 63 -8.86 14.72 9.24
N GLU A 64 -7.88 15.62 9.23
CA GLU A 64 -8.13 17.05 9.30
C GLU A 64 -7.66 17.77 8.03
N GLY A 65 -8.23 18.95 7.82
CA GLY A 65 -7.84 19.86 6.74
C GLY A 65 -8.22 19.35 5.35
N LEU A 66 -7.80 20.13 4.35
CA LEU A 66 -7.86 19.74 2.95
C LEU A 66 -6.67 18.84 2.62
N PRO A 67 -6.79 18.00 1.57
CA PRO A 67 -5.67 17.28 1.00
C PRO A 67 -4.51 18.21 0.58
N ASP A 68 -3.27 17.76 0.75
CA ASP A 68 -2.05 18.54 0.51
C ASP A 68 -1.92 19.05 -0.93
N GLU A 69 -2.50 18.34 -1.89
CA GLU A 69 -2.55 18.63 -3.32
C GLU A 69 -3.41 19.87 -3.66
N ILE A 70 -4.42 20.18 -2.84
CA ILE A 70 -5.38 21.24 -3.14
C ILE A 70 -4.71 22.62 -3.09
N GLN A 71 -3.97 22.93 -2.02
CA GLN A 71 -3.42 24.29 -1.85
C GLN A 71 -2.45 24.69 -2.98
N PRO A 72 -1.48 23.85 -3.39
CA PRO A 72 -0.64 24.15 -4.54
C PRO A 72 -1.42 24.20 -5.86
N GLY A 73 -2.45 23.37 -6.01
CA GLY A 73 -3.24 23.26 -7.24
C GLY A 73 -4.18 24.45 -7.48
N LEU A 74 -4.77 25.04 -6.43
CA LEU A 74 -5.61 26.24 -6.54
C LEU A 74 -4.80 27.48 -6.95
N ARG A 75 -3.49 27.50 -6.68
CA ARG A 75 -2.60 28.61 -7.08
C ARG A 75 -2.21 28.58 -8.57
N LYS A 76 -2.45 27.46 -9.26
CA LYS A 76 -2.12 27.25 -10.67
C LYS A 76 -3.41 27.12 -11.48
N GLN A 77 -4.01 28.25 -11.86
CA GLN A 77 -5.13 28.27 -12.80
C GLN A 77 -4.65 27.97 -14.23
N GLU A 78 -4.20 26.76 -14.49
CA GLU A 78 -3.75 26.32 -15.81
C GLU A 78 -4.67 25.24 -16.36
N GLN A 79 -4.99 25.34 -17.66
CA GLN A 79 -5.50 24.20 -18.42
C GLN A 79 -4.47 23.07 -18.42
N TRP A 80 -4.89 21.86 -18.82
CA TRP A 80 -3.94 20.75 -19.00
C TRP A 80 -2.73 21.22 -19.80
N SER A 81 -1.54 21.20 -19.20
CA SER A 81 -0.34 21.70 -19.86
C SER A 81 0.02 20.80 -21.05
N GLY A 82 0.20 21.40 -22.23
CA GLY A 82 0.63 20.70 -23.46
C GLY A 82 -0.44 19.81 -24.09
N SER A 83 -0.13 19.14 -25.21
CA SER A 83 -0.96 18.08 -25.80
C SER A 83 -0.78 16.76 -25.03
N PRO A 84 -1.75 15.82 -25.08
CA PRO A 84 -1.52 14.47 -24.58
C PRO A 84 -0.29 13.88 -25.28
N ALA A 85 0.63 13.29 -24.50
CA ALA A 85 1.80 12.63 -25.05
C ALA A 85 1.42 11.25 -25.63
N ASP A 86 2.29 10.68 -26.46
CA ASP A 86 2.15 9.28 -26.87
C ASP A 86 2.33 8.35 -25.68
N TYR A 87 1.59 7.24 -25.68
CA TYR A 87 1.73 6.22 -24.66
C TYR A 87 3.08 5.50 -24.80
N VAL A 88 3.84 5.50 -23.71
CA VAL A 88 5.18 4.89 -23.68
C VAL A 88 5.08 3.43 -23.28
N ASP A 89 5.28 2.55 -24.25
CA ASP A 89 5.36 1.11 -24.01
C ASP A 89 6.81 0.62 -23.96
N ALA A 90 7.37 0.58 -22.75
CA ALA A 90 8.73 0.13 -22.49
C ALA A 90 8.83 -1.38 -22.17
N LEU A 91 7.74 -2.14 -22.31
CA LEU A 91 7.76 -3.57 -22.04
C LEU A 91 8.45 -4.37 -23.15
N PRO A 92 9.08 -5.51 -22.80
CA PRO A 92 9.66 -6.42 -23.79
C PRO A 92 8.57 -7.07 -24.65
N GLU A 93 8.95 -7.55 -25.84
CA GLU A 93 8.02 -8.17 -26.81
C GLU A 93 7.14 -9.27 -26.20
N LYS A 94 7.67 -10.06 -25.27
CA LYS A 94 6.95 -11.14 -24.59
C LYS A 94 5.74 -10.70 -23.76
N ASN A 95 5.62 -9.40 -23.42
CA ASN A 95 4.56 -8.86 -22.57
C ASN A 95 3.84 -7.65 -23.21
N LYS A 96 3.94 -7.46 -24.53
CA LYS A 96 3.32 -6.31 -25.21
C LYS A 96 1.80 -6.31 -25.08
N SER A 97 1.15 -7.48 -25.10
CA SER A 97 -0.30 -7.58 -24.92
C SER A 97 -0.78 -6.98 -23.59
N TYR A 98 0.02 -7.08 -22.53
CA TYR A 98 -0.28 -6.48 -21.23
C TYR A 98 -0.17 -4.95 -21.27
N SER A 99 0.87 -4.41 -21.93
CA SER A 99 0.99 -2.97 -22.15
C SER A 99 -0.16 -2.40 -22.97
N MET A 100 -0.53 -3.10 -24.05
CA MET A 100 -1.65 -2.75 -24.91
C MET A 100 -2.96 -2.79 -24.13
N ARG A 101 -3.14 -3.80 -23.26
CA ARG A 101 -4.32 -3.90 -22.41
C ARG A 101 -4.40 -2.79 -21.37
N THR A 102 -3.29 -2.44 -20.73
CA THR A 102 -3.26 -1.26 -19.85
C THR A 102 -3.66 -0.01 -20.62
N PHE A 103 -3.10 0.20 -21.81
CA PHE A 103 -3.44 1.34 -22.65
C PHE A 103 -4.92 1.38 -23.03
N GLU A 104 -5.47 0.25 -23.47
CA GLU A 104 -6.89 0.12 -23.82
C GLU A 104 -7.79 0.46 -22.61
N VAL A 105 -7.49 -0.07 -21.42
CA VAL A 105 -8.26 0.21 -20.21
C VAL A 105 -8.22 1.70 -19.86
N ILE A 106 -7.05 2.34 -19.82
CA ILE A 106 -6.97 3.77 -19.49
C ILE A 106 -7.63 4.65 -20.55
N GLN A 107 -7.59 4.26 -21.83
CA GLN A 107 -8.27 4.97 -22.92
C GLN A 107 -9.78 4.89 -22.79
N ILE A 108 -10.31 3.71 -22.46
CA ILE A 108 -11.75 3.54 -22.22
C ILE A 108 -12.20 4.37 -21.00
N VAL A 109 -11.43 4.38 -19.92
CA VAL A 109 -11.82 5.04 -18.66
C VAL A 109 -11.60 6.56 -18.70
N PHE A 110 -10.49 7.05 -19.25
CA PHE A 110 -10.10 8.47 -19.20
C PHE A 110 -10.21 9.19 -20.54
N GLY A 111 -10.54 8.49 -21.62
CA GLY A 111 -10.67 9.05 -22.96
C GLY A 111 -9.42 9.80 -23.41
N ASN A 112 -9.63 11.01 -23.94
CA ASN A 112 -8.57 11.87 -24.49
C ASN A 112 -7.50 12.28 -23.46
N ASN A 113 -7.78 12.15 -22.16
CA ASN A 113 -6.84 12.50 -21.09
C ASN A 113 -6.02 11.31 -20.58
N ALA A 114 -6.24 10.10 -21.10
CA ALA A 114 -5.57 8.89 -20.61
C ALA A 114 -4.05 9.02 -20.51
N THR A 115 -3.36 9.56 -21.54
CA THR A 115 -1.89 9.70 -21.51
C THR A 115 -1.38 10.90 -20.72
N ARG A 116 -2.26 11.82 -20.32
CA ARG A 116 -1.95 12.87 -19.32
C ARG A 116 -1.93 12.28 -17.92
N ILE A 117 -2.81 11.32 -17.66
CA ILE A 117 -2.96 10.66 -16.37
C ILE A 117 -1.94 9.53 -16.22
N VAL A 118 -1.75 8.69 -17.24
CA VAL A 118 -0.84 7.54 -17.22
C VAL A 118 0.07 7.57 -18.44
N LYS A 119 1.37 7.76 -18.22
CA LYS A 119 2.34 7.98 -19.31
C LYS A 119 2.67 6.71 -20.09
N GLY A 120 2.50 5.54 -19.48
CA GLY A 120 2.98 4.31 -20.09
C GLY A 120 2.99 3.10 -19.18
N SER A 121 3.57 2.02 -19.70
CA SER A 121 3.95 0.85 -18.92
C SER A 121 5.41 0.50 -19.09
N LYS A 122 6.05 0.02 -18.01
CA LYS A 122 7.48 -0.33 -17.99
C LYS A 122 7.72 -1.54 -17.07
N PRO A 123 8.85 -2.26 -17.22
CA PRO A 123 9.26 -3.24 -16.21
C PRO A 123 9.73 -2.54 -14.93
N HIS A 124 9.45 -3.14 -13.77
CA HIS A 124 10.01 -2.63 -12.51
C HIS A 124 11.48 -3.05 -12.37
N PRO A 125 12.45 -2.13 -12.18
CA PRO A 125 13.87 -2.49 -12.13
C PRO A 125 14.23 -3.37 -10.93
N GLN A 126 13.69 -3.06 -9.75
CA GLN A 126 13.97 -3.77 -8.49
C GLN A 126 13.02 -4.94 -8.19
N HIS A 127 11.84 -4.98 -8.84
CA HIS A 127 10.79 -5.98 -8.58
C HIS A 127 10.22 -6.51 -9.89
N PRO A 128 11.02 -7.17 -10.75
CA PRO A 128 10.56 -7.62 -12.06
C PRO A 128 9.41 -8.64 -12.00
N TYR A 129 9.15 -9.22 -10.82
CA TYR A 129 8.06 -10.15 -10.56
C TYR A 129 6.83 -9.50 -9.90
N GLY A 130 6.95 -8.23 -9.50
CA GLY A 130 5.88 -7.44 -8.93
C GLY A 130 5.23 -6.55 -9.98
N MET A 131 4.00 -6.18 -9.72
CA MET A 131 3.28 -5.18 -10.50
C MET A 131 2.91 -4.04 -9.54
N SER A 132 3.08 -2.78 -9.95
CA SER A 132 2.84 -1.60 -9.11
C SER A 132 2.76 -0.32 -9.92
N PHE A 133 2.17 0.74 -9.40
CA PHE A 133 2.27 2.08 -9.97
C PHE A 133 3.47 2.85 -9.40
N ASP A 134 4.35 3.39 -10.26
CA ASP A 134 5.45 4.28 -9.82
C ASP A 134 4.94 5.73 -9.72
N GLY A 135 4.65 6.15 -8.49
CA GLY A 135 4.03 7.44 -8.21
C GLY A 135 4.87 8.67 -8.57
N GLY A 136 6.18 8.50 -8.79
CA GLY A 136 7.04 9.58 -9.28
C GLY A 136 7.02 9.74 -10.80
N SER A 137 6.56 8.74 -11.56
CA SER A 137 6.67 8.74 -13.02
C SER A 137 5.38 8.40 -13.79
N ARG A 138 4.26 8.09 -13.13
CA ARG A 138 2.96 7.77 -13.77
C ARG A 138 3.03 6.63 -14.78
N PHE A 139 3.83 5.61 -14.46
CA PHE A 139 3.92 4.37 -15.21
C PHE A 139 3.30 3.23 -14.43
N CYS A 140 2.54 2.39 -15.13
CA CYS A 140 2.13 1.08 -14.62
C CYS A 140 3.31 0.11 -14.79
N ASN A 141 3.88 -0.35 -13.67
CA ASN A 141 4.93 -1.36 -13.73
C ASN A 141 4.30 -2.72 -13.94
N ILE A 142 4.69 -3.41 -15.01
CA ILE A 142 4.18 -4.73 -15.33
C ILE A 142 5.32 -5.72 -15.20
N SER A 143 5.03 -6.80 -14.48
CA SER A 143 5.98 -7.86 -14.22
C SER A 143 6.40 -8.59 -15.50
N ASP A 144 7.66 -9.02 -15.55
CA ASP A 144 8.17 -9.95 -16.54
C ASP A 144 7.42 -11.29 -16.55
N SER A 145 6.88 -11.72 -15.41
CA SER A 145 6.04 -12.93 -15.26
C SER A 145 4.55 -12.72 -15.55
N ALA A 146 4.14 -11.53 -15.99
CA ALA A 146 2.73 -11.22 -16.26
C ALA A 146 2.09 -12.17 -17.28
N HIS A 147 2.86 -12.78 -18.19
CA HIS A 147 2.40 -13.79 -19.16
C HIS A 147 1.63 -14.99 -18.56
N SER A 148 1.78 -15.23 -17.26
CA SER A 148 1.03 -16.25 -16.52
C SER A 148 -0.37 -15.80 -16.06
N ILE A 149 -0.65 -14.50 -16.11
CA ILE A 149 -1.89 -13.87 -15.62
C ILE A 149 -2.89 -13.74 -16.78
N PRO A 150 -4.12 -14.22 -16.64
CA PRO A 150 -5.20 -14.01 -17.62
C PRO A 150 -5.49 -12.52 -17.88
N LEU A 151 -5.60 -12.13 -19.15
CA LEU A 151 -5.80 -10.72 -19.54
C LEU A 151 -7.21 -10.22 -19.20
N GLU A 152 -8.21 -11.06 -19.35
CA GLU A 152 -9.63 -10.68 -19.35
C GLU A 152 -10.10 -10.23 -17.98
N LYS A 153 -9.66 -10.91 -16.91
CA LYS A 153 -10.12 -10.63 -15.55
C LYS A 153 -8.99 -10.19 -14.62
N GLU A 154 -8.06 -11.08 -14.32
CA GLU A 154 -7.03 -10.83 -13.29
C GLU A 154 -6.15 -9.63 -13.65
N PHE A 155 -5.65 -9.56 -14.90
CA PHE A 155 -4.86 -8.41 -15.31
C PHE A 155 -5.71 -7.14 -15.51
N THR A 156 -6.99 -7.27 -15.87
CA THR A 156 -7.88 -6.11 -16.01
C THR A 156 -8.19 -5.50 -14.64
N ASP A 157 -8.44 -6.32 -13.62
CA ASP A 157 -8.56 -5.88 -12.23
C ASP A 157 -7.31 -5.12 -11.78
N TYR A 158 -6.14 -5.67 -12.12
CA TYR A 158 -4.85 -5.04 -11.86
C TYR A 158 -4.70 -3.68 -12.56
N ALA A 159 -4.98 -3.61 -13.88
CA ALA A 159 -4.89 -2.36 -14.64
C ALA A 159 -5.85 -1.29 -14.11
N LEU A 160 -7.06 -1.69 -13.68
CA LEU A 160 -8.01 -0.77 -13.06
C LEU A 160 -7.53 -0.25 -11.71
N HIS A 161 -6.94 -1.11 -10.88
CA HIS A 161 -6.40 -0.71 -9.58
C HIS A 161 -5.19 0.23 -9.76
N GLU A 162 -4.18 -0.20 -10.50
CA GLU A 162 -2.92 0.55 -10.62
C GLU A 162 -2.98 1.69 -11.62
N ALA A 163 -3.46 1.45 -12.84
CA ALA A 163 -3.42 2.48 -13.87
C ALA A 163 -4.58 3.46 -13.74
N CYS A 164 -5.77 3.02 -13.33
CA CYS A 164 -6.91 3.91 -13.19
C CYS A 164 -7.08 4.45 -11.76
N GLY A 165 -7.13 3.56 -10.76
CA GLY A 165 -7.26 3.92 -9.35
C GLY A 165 -6.12 4.84 -8.90
N TYR A 166 -4.90 4.31 -8.82
CA TYR A 166 -3.72 5.12 -8.48
C TYR A 166 -3.42 6.22 -9.50
N GLY A 167 -3.62 5.96 -10.80
CA GLY A 167 -3.37 6.97 -11.83
C GLY A 167 -4.24 8.22 -11.68
N SER A 168 -5.51 8.04 -11.31
CA SER A 168 -6.44 9.16 -11.11
C SER A 168 -6.17 9.95 -9.82
N ASP A 169 -5.46 9.38 -8.84
CA ASP A 169 -5.18 10.04 -7.57
C ASP A 169 -4.22 11.25 -7.75
N PRO A 170 -4.66 12.48 -7.39
CA PRO A 170 -3.83 13.68 -7.44
C PRO A 170 -2.56 13.64 -6.57
N ALA A 171 -2.56 12.89 -5.46
CA ALA A 171 -1.39 12.73 -4.58
C ALA A 171 -0.21 12.03 -5.29
N VAL A 172 -0.45 11.45 -6.47
CA VAL A 172 0.51 10.69 -7.28
C VAL A 172 1.08 11.57 -8.42
N GLY A 173 1.21 12.88 -8.17
CA GLY A 173 2.04 13.78 -8.98
C GLY A 173 1.49 14.15 -10.36
N ALA A 174 0.16 14.19 -10.57
CA ALA A 174 -0.39 14.90 -11.75
C ALA A 174 -0.57 16.36 -11.43
N SER A 175 -0.24 17.20 -12.40
CA SER A 175 -0.77 18.56 -12.45
C SER A 175 -2.16 18.50 -13.06
N TYR A 176 -3.19 18.52 -12.21
CA TYR A 176 -4.57 18.73 -12.64
C TYR A 176 -4.86 20.23 -12.76
N PRO A 177 -5.65 20.67 -13.77
CA PRO A 177 -6.30 21.97 -13.73
C PRO A 177 -7.13 22.12 -12.45
N SER A 178 -7.19 23.31 -11.86
CA SER A 178 -7.81 23.53 -10.54
C SER A 178 -9.24 23.01 -10.45
N GLU A 179 -10.09 23.28 -11.45
CA GLU A 179 -11.48 22.81 -11.46
C GLU A 179 -11.57 21.26 -11.49
N ILE A 180 -10.72 20.62 -12.30
CA ILE A 180 -10.67 19.15 -12.38
C ILE A 180 -10.14 18.57 -11.07
N LEU A 181 -9.10 19.19 -10.49
CA LEU A 181 -8.52 18.77 -9.22
C LEU A 181 -9.56 18.75 -8.10
N VAL A 182 -10.33 19.84 -7.96
CA VAL A 182 -11.35 19.95 -6.91
C VAL A 182 -12.42 18.87 -7.08
N ARG A 183 -12.91 18.65 -8.31
CA ARG A 183 -13.91 17.61 -8.60
C ARG A 183 -13.37 16.19 -8.37
N VAL A 184 -12.13 15.92 -8.78
CA VAL A 184 -11.48 14.62 -8.56
C VAL A 184 -11.30 14.35 -7.07
N GLU A 185 -10.78 15.32 -6.32
CA GLU A 185 -10.65 15.19 -4.86
C GLU A 185 -12.01 15.04 -4.18
N HIS A 186 -13.03 15.80 -4.61
CA HIS A 186 -14.38 15.68 -4.07
C HIS A 186 -14.97 14.27 -4.29
N GLY A 187 -14.92 13.76 -5.52
CA GLY A 187 -15.38 12.39 -5.82
C GLY A 187 -14.59 11.31 -5.07
N LYS A 188 -13.26 11.43 -5.00
CA LYS A 188 -12.36 10.53 -4.24
C LYS A 188 -12.73 10.49 -2.76
N TRP A 189 -12.82 11.64 -2.10
CA TRP A 189 -13.13 11.69 -0.66
C TRP A 189 -14.56 11.30 -0.36
N ARG A 190 -15.50 11.60 -1.25
CA ARG A 190 -16.87 11.08 -1.15
C ARG A 190 -16.89 9.56 -1.10
N ALA A 191 -16.19 8.89 -2.01
CA ALA A 191 -16.09 7.43 -1.99
C ALA A 191 -15.37 6.92 -0.72
N LEU A 192 -14.22 7.51 -0.39
CA LEU A 192 -13.42 7.13 0.79
C LEU A 192 -14.16 7.30 2.12
N SER A 193 -15.10 8.24 2.23
CA SER A 193 -15.96 8.38 3.41
C SER A 193 -16.71 7.09 3.79
N GLN A 194 -16.87 6.17 2.82
CA GLN A 194 -17.54 4.89 2.99
C GLN A 194 -16.58 3.73 3.33
N ALA A 195 -15.28 3.97 3.46
CA ALA A 195 -14.27 2.91 3.60
C ALA A 195 -14.47 2.02 4.83
N PHE A 196 -15.05 2.56 5.91
CA PHE A 196 -15.44 1.80 7.10
C PHE A 196 -16.89 1.33 7.11
N SER A 197 -17.71 1.76 6.14
CA SER A 197 -19.15 1.52 6.12
C SER A 197 -19.53 0.32 5.26
N VAL A 198 -18.68 -0.05 4.29
CA VAL A 198 -18.92 -1.22 3.44
C VAL A 198 -18.51 -2.50 4.19
N PRO A 199 -19.44 -3.44 4.44
CA PRO A 199 -19.13 -4.67 5.17
C PRO A 199 -18.14 -5.56 4.41
N ASP A 200 -17.18 -6.14 5.13
CA ASP A 200 -16.17 -7.07 4.60
C ASP A 200 -15.40 -6.56 3.37
N GLN A 201 -15.32 -5.24 3.15
CA GLN A 201 -14.60 -4.61 2.05
C GLN A 201 -13.71 -3.47 2.56
N PHE A 202 -12.74 -3.06 1.74
CA PHE A 202 -11.87 -1.91 2.00
C PHE A 202 -11.19 -2.01 3.38
N LEU A 203 -11.31 -0.99 4.23
CA LEU A 203 -10.70 -0.97 5.57
C LEU A 203 -11.30 -2.03 6.52
N ASN A 204 -12.46 -2.61 6.19
CA ASN A 204 -13.07 -3.70 6.94
C ASN A 204 -12.71 -5.09 6.40
N HIS A 205 -12.01 -5.19 5.25
CA HIS A 205 -11.70 -6.48 4.65
C HIS A 205 -10.69 -7.24 5.53
N SER A 206 -10.97 -8.50 5.86
CA SER A 206 -10.18 -9.26 6.84
C SER A 206 -8.74 -9.54 6.41
N ARG A 207 -8.44 -9.41 5.12
CA ARG A 207 -7.08 -9.56 4.55
C ARG A 207 -6.44 -8.24 4.16
N ASP A 208 -7.14 -7.10 4.35
CA ASP A 208 -6.50 -5.81 4.16
C ASP A 208 -5.46 -5.59 5.25
N LEU A 209 -4.26 -5.15 4.85
CA LEU A 209 -3.15 -4.89 5.75
C LEU A 209 -3.03 -3.40 6.09
N MET A 210 -3.71 -2.52 5.35
CA MET A 210 -3.59 -1.07 5.51
C MET A 210 -4.11 -0.62 6.86
N LEU A 211 -5.35 -0.95 7.22
CA LEU A 211 -5.90 -0.55 8.52
C LEU A 211 -5.12 -1.17 9.71
N PRO A 212 -4.76 -2.46 9.70
CA PRO A 212 -3.86 -3.02 10.72
C PRO A 212 -2.54 -2.27 10.88
N MET A 213 -1.93 -1.78 9.79
CA MET A 213 -0.71 -0.97 9.86
C MET A 213 -0.96 0.37 10.55
N VAL A 214 -2.04 1.09 10.19
CA VAL A 214 -2.41 2.37 10.84
C VAL A 214 -2.62 2.17 12.35
N LYS A 215 -3.39 1.14 12.73
CA LYS A 215 -3.68 0.80 14.12
C LYS A 215 -2.39 0.56 14.92
N ARG A 216 -1.47 -0.24 14.38
CA ARG A 216 -0.18 -0.49 15.03
C ARG A 216 0.67 0.77 15.18
N SER A 217 0.73 1.61 14.16
CA SER A 217 1.48 2.87 14.22
C SER A 217 0.97 3.78 15.35
N VAL A 218 -0.35 3.94 15.45
CA VAL A 218 -0.98 4.68 16.56
C VAL A 218 -0.62 4.05 17.91
N GLY A 219 -0.76 2.73 18.05
CA GLY A 219 -0.43 2.04 19.29
C GLY A 219 1.05 2.03 19.65
N GLU A 220 1.95 2.05 18.67
CA GLU A 220 3.39 2.20 18.91
C GLU A 220 3.71 3.56 19.49
N MET A 221 3.17 4.63 18.88
CA MET A 221 3.36 5.99 19.37
C MET A 221 2.89 6.11 20.82
N VAL A 222 1.68 5.62 21.12
CA VAL A 222 1.17 5.57 22.50
C VAL A 222 2.06 4.74 23.41
N GLY A 223 2.54 3.57 22.97
CA GLY A 223 3.45 2.74 23.73
C GLY A 223 4.75 3.45 24.09
N ARG A 224 5.36 4.16 23.13
CA ARG A 224 6.58 4.97 23.34
C ARG A 224 6.36 6.08 24.37
N PHE A 225 5.22 6.76 24.31
CA PHE A 225 4.87 7.76 25.31
C PHE A 225 4.74 7.18 26.71
N MET A 226 4.03 6.05 26.86
CA MET A 226 3.80 5.44 28.16
C MET A 226 5.10 4.94 28.83
N VAL A 227 6.11 4.54 28.04
CA VAL A 227 7.43 4.16 28.57
C VAL A 227 8.39 5.35 28.78
N GLY A 228 7.94 6.58 28.54
CA GLY A 228 8.70 7.80 28.82
C GLY A 228 9.68 8.24 27.71
N ASP A 229 9.42 7.86 26.46
CA ASP A 229 10.19 8.38 25.31
C ASP A 229 9.91 9.88 25.12
N GLN A 230 10.84 10.72 25.59
CA GLN A 230 10.72 12.19 25.63
C GLN A 230 10.57 12.86 24.26
N LYS A 231 10.67 12.10 23.17
CA LYS A 231 10.52 12.59 21.79
C LYS A 231 9.07 12.63 21.29
N THR A 232 8.08 12.28 22.12
CA THR A 232 6.70 12.12 21.66
C THR A 232 5.72 13.04 22.39
N SER A 233 5.17 14.02 21.68
CA SER A 233 3.98 14.79 22.07
C SER A 233 2.75 14.14 21.45
N ILE A 234 1.87 13.55 22.26
CA ILE A 234 0.90 12.55 21.76
C ILE A 234 -0.55 13.03 21.85
N VAL A 235 -0.89 13.89 22.81
CA VAL A 235 -2.27 14.36 23.05
C VAL A 235 -2.27 15.63 23.91
N ASP A 236 -3.29 16.46 23.76
CA ASP A 236 -3.64 17.51 24.74
C ASP A 236 -3.95 16.88 26.11
N ASP A 237 -3.66 17.58 27.20
CA ASP A 237 -3.83 17.13 28.60
C ASP A 237 -5.26 16.66 28.92
N LYS A 238 -6.23 17.09 28.12
CA LYS A 238 -7.65 16.71 28.25
C LYS A 238 -7.93 15.28 27.78
N ASN A 239 -7.18 14.77 26.79
CA ASN A 239 -7.43 13.46 26.17
C ASN A 239 -6.51 12.36 26.73
N ILE A 240 -5.42 12.72 27.40
CA ILE A 240 -4.45 11.73 27.89
C ILE A 240 -5.05 10.76 28.92
N THR A 241 -6.04 11.21 29.68
CA THR A 241 -6.77 10.34 30.63
C THR A 241 -7.48 9.20 29.89
N GLU A 242 -8.09 9.48 28.75
CA GLU A 242 -8.80 8.47 27.97
C GLU A 242 -7.85 7.48 27.30
N VAL A 243 -6.72 7.97 26.79
CA VAL A 243 -5.65 7.11 26.26
C VAL A 243 -5.12 6.17 27.35
N ARG A 244 -4.86 6.69 28.57
CA ARG A 244 -4.44 5.86 29.71
C ARG A 244 -5.51 4.85 30.11
N ASN A 245 -6.79 5.24 30.13
CA ASN A 245 -7.90 4.35 30.43
C ASN A 245 -7.96 3.15 29.47
N GLU A 246 -7.74 3.37 28.17
CA GLU A 246 -7.72 2.28 27.19
C GLU A 246 -6.49 1.39 27.33
N VAL A 247 -5.31 1.96 27.60
CA VAL A 247 -4.10 1.17 27.91
C VAL A 247 -4.31 0.31 29.16
N ASP A 248 -4.86 0.87 30.25
CA ASP A 248 -5.16 0.14 31.48
C ASP A 248 -6.23 -0.94 31.28
N ARG A 249 -7.19 -0.72 30.37
CA ARG A 249 -8.19 -1.72 30.00
C ARG A 249 -7.53 -2.89 29.27
N ILE A 250 -6.70 -2.61 28.27
CA ILE A 250 -5.96 -3.64 27.52
C ILE A 250 -5.01 -4.41 28.44
N ALA A 251 -4.31 -3.72 29.35
CA ALA A 251 -3.46 -4.35 30.37
C ALA A 251 -4.22 -5.43 31.14
N ARG A 252 -5.41 -5.08 31.67
CA ARG A 252 -6.25 -6.00 32.43
C ARG A 252 -6.76 -7.18 31.59
N GLU A 253 -7.09 -6.93 30.33
CA GLU A 253 -7.55 -7.98 29.41
C GLU A 253 -6.45 -9.01 29.11
N ILE A 254 -5.19 -8.57 29.00
CA ILE A 254 -4.04 -9.47 28.81
C ILE A 254 -3.47 -10.01 30.14
N GLY A 255 -4.06 -9.65 31.28
CA GLY A 255 -3.64 -10.11 32.60
C GLY A 255 -2.38 -9.44 33.15
N GLU A 256 -1.99 -8.28 32.61
CA GLU A 256 -0.78 -7.54 32.97
C GLU A 256 -1.08 -6.24 33.73
N ASN A 257 -0.05 -5.73 34.42
CA ASN A 257 -0.07 -4.34 34.92
C ASN A 257 0.31 -3.39 33.78
N SER A 258 -0.30 -2.20 33.71
CA SER A 258 0.01 -1.22 32.66
C SER A 258 1.48 -0.79 32.62
N ASN A 259 2.19 -0.83 33.76
CA ASN A 259 3.62 -0.56 33.82
C ASN A 259 4.50 -1.70 33.25
N ASN A 260 3.94 -2.89 33.06
CA ASN A 260 4.66 -4.08 32.60
C ASN A 260 4.32 -4.48 31.16
N ILE A 261 3.40 -3.76 30.50
CA ILE A 261 2.97 -4.09 29.14
C ILE A 261 4.16 -4.10 28.20
N LYS A 262 4.29 -5.20 27.44
CA LYS A 262 5.06 -5.21 26.21
C LYS A 262 4.16 -4.76 25.08
N TYR A 263 4.45 -3.55 24.59
CA TYR A 263 3.78 -2.93 23.44
C TYR A 263 4.19 -3.64 22.14
N ASN A 264 3.87 -4.92 22.02
CA ASN A 264 4.12 -5.74 20.85
C ASN A 264 3.10 -5.41 19.73
N LYS A 265 3.17 -6.06 18.57
CA LYS A 265 2.31 -5.75 17.42
C LYS A 265 0.82 -5.95 17.74
N ALA A 266 0.45 -7.02 18.44
CA ALA A 266 -0.93 -7.29 18.81
C ALA A 266 -1.47 -6.22 19.77
N VAL A 267 -0.71 -5.90 20.83
CA VAL A 267 -1.10 -4.86 21.81
C VAL A 267 -1.20 -3.49 21.14
N CYS A 268 -0.21 -3.10 20.32
CA CYS A 268 -0.27 -1.84 19.59
C CYS A 268 -1.45 -1.78 18.62
N LYS A 269 -1.76 -2.88 17.92
CA LYS A 269 -2.94 -2.94 17.05
C LYS A 269 -4.23 -2.73 17.85
N GLU A 270 -4.37 -3.37 19.00
CA GLU A 270 -5.55 -3.25 19.87
C GLU A 270 -5.70 -1.82 20.44
N ILE A 271 -4.61 -1.21 20.89
CA ILE A 271 -4.60 0.20 21.32
C ILE A 271 -5.07 1.09 20.16
N GLY A 272 -4.49 0.91 18.97
CA GLY A 272 -4.85 1.68 17.79
C GLY A 272 -6.30 1.51 17.38
N GLU A 273 -6.83 0.29 17.42
CA GLU A 273 -8.25 0.01 17.15
C GLU A 273 -9.17 0.90 18.00
N ARG A 274 -8.96 0.87 19.31
CA ARG A 274 -9.83 1.58 20.27
C ARG A 274 -9.71 3.08 20.11
N LEU A 275 -8.50 3.60 19.99
CA LEU A 275 -8.28 5.03 19.85
C LEU A 275 -8.80 5.57 18.50
N ILE A 276 -8.65 4.83 17.41
CA ILE A 276 -9.20 5.23 16.11
C ILE A 276 -10.74 5.22 16.15
N ALA A 277 -11.36 4.25 16.85
CA ALA A 277 -12.80 4.25 17.03
C ALA A 277 -13.29 5.49 17.81
N LEU A 278 -12.61 5.84 18.91
CA LEU A 278 -12.90 7.06 19.68
C LEU A 278 -12.69 8.34 18.86
N LEU A 279 -11.61 8.41 18.08
CA LEU A 279 -11.30 9.53 17.19
C LEU A 279 -12.42 9.74 16.17
N ARG A 280 -12.86 8.67 15.52
CA ARG A 280 -13.94 8.72 14.51
C ARG A 280 -15.29 9.09 15.10
N CYS A 281 -15.51 8.80 16.39
CA CYS A 281 -16.71 9.24 17.11
C CYS A 281 -16.60 10.68 17.64
N GLY A 282 -15.45 11.35 17.45
CA GLY A 282 -15.18 12.68 17.98
C GLY A 282 -15.00 12.73 19.50
N GLU A 283 -14.81 11.57 20.15
CA GLU A 283 -14.64 11.46 21.61
C GLU A 283 -13.23 11.87 22.05
N ILE A 284 -12.24 11.68 21.17
CA ILE A 284 -10.87 12.16 21.36
C ILE A 284 -10.39 12.92 20.12
N ARG A 285 -9.31 13.68 20.28
CA ARG A 285 -8.54 14.25 19.18
C ARG A 285 -7.07 13.92 19.36
N PHE A 286 -6.40 13.57 18.26
CA PHE A 286 -4.95 13.42 18.24
C PHE A 286 -4.29 14.77 18.03
N GLU A 287 -3.15 14.97 18.69
CA GLU A 287 -2.35 16.19 18.59
C GLU A 287 -0.86 15.81 18.45
N GLY A 288 -0.03 16.77 18.02
CA GLY A 288 1.41 16.58 17.90
C GLY A 288 1.81 15.42 17.00
N ASP A 289 2.80 14.64 17.42
CA ASP A 289 3.38 13.56 16.63
C ASP A 289 2.39 12.42 16.36
N LEU A 290 1.43 12.18 17.26
CA LEU A 290 0.40 11.16 17.05
C LEU A 290 -0.55 11.54 15.92
N LYS A 291 -0.90 12.82 15.84
CA LYS A 291 -1.72 13.35 14.75
C LYS A 291 -1.01 13.21 13.41
N GLU A 292 0.27 13.60 13.36
CA GLU A 292 1.09 13.49 12.15
C GLU A 292 1.22 12.02 11.70
N GLU A 293 1.56 11.11 12.62
CA GLU A 293 1.65 9.67 12.31
C GLU A 293 0.30 9.12 11.85
N TYR A 294 -0.81 9.47 12.51
CA TYR A 294 -2.14 9.02 12.10
C TYR A 294 -2.51 9.52 10.70
N GLN A 295 -2.36 10.83 10.44
CA GLN A 295 -2.70 11.43 9.16
C GLN A 295 -1.87 10.81 8.04
N GLN A 296 -0.54 10.73 8.21
CA GLN A 296 0.34 10.15 7.21
C GLN A 296 -0.02 8.70 6.88
N ARG A 297 -0.28 7.88 7.91
CA ARG A 297 -0.59 6.45 7.72
C ARG A 297 -1.98 6.25 7.14
N MET A 298 -2.97 6.99 7.62
CA MET A 298 -4.33 6.89 7.13
C MET A 298 -4.44 7.39 5.70
N GLU A 299 -3.74 8.47 5.32
CA GLU A 299 -3.69 8.92 3.92
C GLU A 299 -2.95 7.93 3.01
N ALA A 300 -1.89 7.28 3.48
CA ALA A 300 -1.26 6.19 2.74
C ALA A 300 -2.23 5.01 2.53
N ALA A 301 -2.97 4.62 3.57
CA ALA A 301 -4.00 3.59 3.48
C ALA A 301 -5.13 4.01 2.51
N CYS A 302 -5.61 5.25 2.59
CA CYS A 302 -6.67 5.75 1.73
C CYS A 302 -6.30 5.70 0.25
N ARG A 303 -5.03 5.87 -0.12
CA ARG A 303 -4.59 5.75 -1.52
C ARG A 303 -4.80 4.34 -2.08
N GLU A 304 -4.37 3.32 -1.35
CA GLU A 304 -4.59 1.91 -1.74
C GLU A 304 -6.08 1.56 -1.74
N ILE A 305 -6.82 2.00 -0.72
CA ILE A 305 -8.26 1.74 -0.61
C ILE A 305 -9.04 2.46 -1.72
N TYR A 306 -8.65 3.67 -2.09
CA TYR A 306 -9.26 4.39 -3.19
C TYR A 306 -9.06 3.66 -4.52
N ALA A 307 -7.85 3.14 -4.76
CA ALA A 307 -7.59 2.34 -5.96
C ALA A 307 -8.48 1.09 -6.03
N GLU A 308 -8.69 0.40 -4.90
CA GLU A 308 -9.66 -0.70 -4.80
C GLU A 308 -11.10 -0.21 -5.01
N MET A 309 -11.50 0.90 -4.41
CA MET A 309 -12.84 1.49 -4.56
C MET A 309 -13.14 1.87 -6.01
N PHE A 310 -12.16 2.40 -6.74
CA PHE A 310 -12.30 2.74 -8.15
C PHE A 310 -12.64 1.50 -8.98
N LYS A 311 -11.89 0.41 -8.80
CA LYS A 311 -12.15 -0.88 -9.45
C LYS A 311 -13.51 -1.45 -9.06
N TYR A 312 -13.86 -1.45 -7.77
CA TYR A 312 -15.13 -2.01 -7.29
C TYR A 312 -16.34 -1.19 -7.74
N GLY A 313 -16.23 0.14 -7.74
CA GLY A 313 -17.26 1.04 -8.26
C GLY A 313 -17.57 0.81 -9.74
N LEU A 314 -16.60 0.33 -10.52
CA LEU A 314 -16.78 -0.03 -11.92
C LEU A 314 -17.29 -1.47 -12.13
N LEU A 315 -16.56 -2.46 -11.60
CA LEU A 315 -16.75 -3.88 -11.97
C LEU A 315 -17.45 -4.74 -10.93
N TYR A 316 -17.52 -4.29 -9.67
CA TYR A 316 -17.96 -5.12 -8.55
C TYR A 316 -18.94 -4.38 -7.64
N GLN A 317 -19.88 -3.64 -8.26
CA GLN A 317 -20.85 -2.82 -7.55
C GLN A 317 -21.71 -3.66 -6.59
N ASP A 318 -22.00 -4.92 -6.93
CA ASP A 318 -22.71 -5.86 -6.08
C ASP A 318 -21.95 -6.15 -4.77
N LYS A 319 -20.62 -6.26 -4.82
CA LYS A 319 -19.77 -6.52 -3.65
C LYS A 319 -19.72 -5.34 -2.67
N ILE A 320 -19.96 -4.13 -3.16
CA ILE A 320 -20.12 -2.93 -2.32
C ILE A 320 -21.58 -2.60 -2.05
N GLN A 321 -22.50 -3.54 -2.31
CA GLN A 321 -23.94 -3.39 -2.10
C GLN A 321 -24.53 -2.18 -2.84
N TYR A 322 -23.97 -1.86 -4.00
CA TYR A 322 -24.31 -0.69 -4.80
C TYR A 322 -24.26 0.61 -3.98
N ASN A 323 -23.28 0.74 -3.07
CA ASN A 323 -23.13 1.93 -2.24
C ASN A 323 -23.09 3.20 -3.11
N SER A 324 -24.11 4.05 -2.92
CA SER A 324 -24.35 5.19 -3.79
C SER A 324 -23.26 6.25 -3.72
N ASP A 325 -22.62 6.42 -2.56
CA ASP A 325 -21.55 7.41 -2.41
C ASP A 325 -20.25 6.94 -3.03
N VAL A 326 -19.92 5.64 -2.95
CA VAL A 326 -18.81 5.07 -3.71
C VAL A 326 -19.07 5.22 -5.21
N ILE A 327 -20.22 4.78 -5.71
CA ILE A 327 -20.53 4.83 -7.15
C ILE A 327 -20.54 6.29 -7.65
N SER A 328 -21.20 7.19 -6.93
CA SER A 328 -21.27 8.61 -7.31
C SER A 328 -19.91 9.27 -7.27
N GLY A 329 -19.09 8.98 -6.25
CA GLY A 329 -17.73 9.51 -6.15
C GLY A 329 -16.84 9.08 -7.31
N ILE A 330 -16.84 7.79 -7.67
CA ILE A 330 -16.07 7.30 -8.82
C ILE A 330 -16.62 7.85 -10.14
N THR A 331 -17.94 7.96 -10.29
CA THR A 331 -18.57 8.57 -11.47
C THR A 331 -18.15 10.03 -11.62
N GLU A 332 -18.07 10.77 -10.52
CA GLU A 332 -17.64 12.16 -10.49
C GLU A 332 -16.18 12.32 -10.93
N VAL A 333 -15.28 11.47 -10.40
CA VAL A 333 -13.87 11.45 -10.82
C VAL A 333 -13.76 11.19 -12.33
N ILE A 334 -14.44 10.17 -12.84
CA ILE A 334 -14.40 9.82 -14.26
C ILE A 334 -14.99 10.96 -15.10
N SER A 335 -16.10 11.56 -14.68
CA SER A 335 -16.73 12.70 -15.39
C SER A 335 -15.86 13.95 -15.40
N ALA A 336 -15.03 14.15 -14.38
CA ALA A 336 -14.10 15.28 -14.32
C ALA A 336 -12.90 15.09 -15.27
N ILE A 337 -12.51 13.84 -15.53
CA ILE A 337 -11.33 13.50 -16.35
C ILE A 337 -11.71 13.20 -17.80
N ALA A 338 -12.79 12.47 -18.04
CA ALA A 338 -13.16 11.90 -19.33
C ALA A 338 -14.37 12.58 -19.96
N ASP A 339 -14.46 12.50 -21.28
CA ASP A 339 -15.59 13.01 -22.05
C ASP A 339 -16.83 12.07 -21.98
N ASN A 340 -16.63 10.79 -21.62
CA ASN A 340 -17.70 9.80 -21.40
C ASN A 340 -17.69 9.34 -19.93
N SER A 341 -18.82 9.48 -19.25
CA SER A 341 -18.98 9.13 -17.84
C SER A 341 -20.00 8.02 -17.56
N ASN A 342 -20.52 7.36 -18.60
CA ASN A 342 -21.42 6.24 -18.39
C ASN A 342 -20.66 5.01 -17.87
N MET A 343 -20.72 4.81 -16.55
CA MET A 343 -20.08 3.70 -15.84
C MET A 343 -20.44 2.33 -16.40
N SER A 344 -21.68 2.13 -16.89
CA SER A 344 -22.11 0.83 -17.43
C SER A 344 -21.45 0.54 -18.78
N ASP A 345 -21.37 1.54 -19.65
CA ASP A 345 -20.73 1.42 -20.96
C ASP A 345 -19.22 1.21 -20.79
N ILE A 346 -18.60 1.90 -19.83
CA ILE A 346 -17.19 1.71 -19.45
C ILE A 346 -16.98 0.28 -18.95
N ALA A 347 -17.78 -0.19 -18.00
CA ALA A 347 -17.68 -1.54 -17.44
C ALA A 347 -17.86 -2.63 -18.51
N GLU A 348 -18.80 -2.46 -19.43
CA GLU A 348 -18.98 -3.38 -20.56
C GLU A 348 -17.76 -3.38 -21.48
N SER A 349 -17.26 -2.19 -21.84
CA SER A 349 -16.12 -2.02 -22.75
C SER A 349 -14.82 -2.57 -22.20
N ILE A 350 -14.56 -2.39 -20.89
CA ILE A 350 -13.38 -2.96 -20.24
C ILE A 350 -13.56 -4.44 -19.89
N SER A 351 -14.74 -5.05 -19.99
CA SER A 351 -14.92 -6.45 -19.57
C SER A 351 -14.17 -7.46 -20.46
N LYS A 352 -13.80 -7.06 -21.69
CA LYS A 352 -13.10 -7.93 -22.66
C LYS A 352 -11.97 -7.17 -23.36
N PRO A 353 -10.77 -7.77 -23.49
CA PRO A 353 -9.72 -7.25 -24.34
C PRO A 353 -10.14 -7.27 -25.81
N SER A 354 -9.66 -6.31 -26.61
CA SER A 354 -9.87 -6.36 -28.06
C SER A 354 -9.22 -7.57 -28.72
N ASP A 355 -9.74 -7.94 -29.89
CA ASP A 355 -9.24 -9.05 -30.70
C ASP A 355 -7.74 -8.89 -31.05
N GLU A 356 -7.27 -7.66 -31.23
CA GLU A 356 -5.86 -7.37 -31.49
C GLU A 356 -4.98 -7.77 -30.30
N ILE A 357 -5.39 -7.41 -29.08
CA ILE A 357 -4.68 -7.76 -27.84
C ILE A 357 -4.70 -9.28 -27.63
N LEU A 358 -5.84 -9.93 -27.83
CA LEU A 358 -5.94 -11.39 -27.70
C LEU A 358 -5.07 -12.11 -28.72
N LYS A 359 -5.04 -11.62 -29.96
CA LYS A 359 -4.16 -12.15 -31.02
C LYS A 359 -2.69 -11.96 -30.65
N ARG A 360 -2.32 -10.80 -30.10
CA ARG A 360 -0.97 -10.51 -29.62
C ARG A 360 -0.59 -11.42 -28.46
N ASN A 361 -1.46 -11.59 -27.46
CA ASN A 361 -1.24 -12.47 -26.32
C ASN A 361 -1.05 -13.93 -26.75
N LYS A 362 -1.83 -14.38 -27.73
CA LYS A 362 -1.67 -15.72 -28.33
C LYS A 362 -0.31 -15.87 -29.01
N ALA A 363 0.13 -14.86 -29.76
CA ALA A 363 1.45 -14.87 -30.39
C ALA A 363 2.58 -14.91 -29.35
N GLU A 364 2.46 -14.13 -28.27
CA GLU A 364 3.41 -14.14 -27.14
C GLU A 364 3.46 -15.49 -26.44
N LYS A 365 2.31 -16.10 -26.17
CA LYS A 365 2.24 -17.45 -25.58
C LYS A 365 2.87 -18.51 -26.49
N ILE A 366 2.65 -18.43 -27.80
CA ILE A 366 3.30 -19.33 -28.76
C ILE A 366 4.82 -19.17 -28.68
N MET A 367 5.31 -17.92 -28.73
CA MET A 367 6.73 -17.60 -28.61
C MET A 367 7.35 -18.17 -27.32
N LEU A 368 6.65 -18.07 -26.19
CA LEU A 368 7.09 -18.60 -24.90
C LEU A 368 7.02 -20.14 -24.82
N SER A 369 6.04 -20.76 -25.50
CA SER A 369 5.85 -22.21 -25.52
C SER A 369 6.79 -22.95 -26.48
N SER A 370 7.25 -22.29 -27.55
CA SER A 370 8.22 -22.84 -28.52
C SER A 370 9.64 -23.01 -27.95
N THR A 371 9.82 -22.81 -26.65
CA THR A 371 11.10 -22.88 -25.92
C THR A 371 11.25 -24.16 -25.08
N SER A 372 10.40 -25.18 -25.23
CA SER A 372 10.61 -26.54 -24.68
C SER A 372 10.87 -27.59 -25.78
N PRO A 373 11.71 -28.61 -25.51
CA PRO A 373 12.45 -29.31 -26.55
C PRO A 373 11.63 -30.46 -27.10
N GLU A 374 10.91 -30.25 -28.21
CA GLU A 374 10.70 -31.31 -29.20
C GLU A 374 10.07 -30.71 -30.46
N THR A 375 10.90 -30.66 -31.51
CA THR A 375 10.52 -30.62 -32.94
C THR A 375 9.46 -29.59 -33.35
N SER A 376 9.87 -28.34 -33.60
CA SER A 376 9.32 -27.51 -34.70
C SER A 376 10.08 -26.19 -34.80
N ILE A 377 10.10 -25.64 -36.00
CA ILE A 377 10.89 -24.50 -36.47
C ILE A 377 10.73 -23.29 -35.55
N ALA A 378 11.76 -23.04 -34.73
CA ALA A 378 11.82 -21.92 -33.80
C ALA A 378 11.80 -20.58 -34.58
N PRO A 379 11.08 -19.54 -34.11
CA PRO A 379 11.49 -18.19 -34.43
C PRO A 379 12.90 -18.05 -33.86
N THR A 380 13.87 -17.79 -34.73
CA THR A 380 15.25 -17.50 -34.36
C THR A 380 15.26 -16.25 -33.49
N LEU A 381 15.10 -16.43 -32.18
CA LEU A 381 15.88 -15.69 -31.22
C LEU A 381 17.32 -15.77 -31.72
N SER A 382 17.99 -14.63 -31.79
CA SER A 382 19.40 -14.64 -32.10
C SER A 382 20.10 -15.59 -31.11
N PRO A 383 21.16 -16.30 -31.53
CA PRO A 383 21.94 -17.15 -30.62
C PRO A 383 22.31 -16.42 -29.30
N GLU A 384 22.49 -15.10 -29.39
CA GLU A 384 22.75 -14.22 -28.24
C GLU A 384 21.57 -14.10 -27.25
N GLU A 385 20.32 -14.04 -27.72
CA GLU A 385 19.15 -13.91 -26.85
C GLU A 385 18.83 -15.22 -26.12
N GLN A 386 19.01 -16.37 -26.79
CA GLN A 386 18.90 -17.68 -26.15
C GLN A 386 20.00 -17.89 -25.10
N GLU A 387 21.23 -17.48 -25.43
CA GLU A 387 22.34 -17.54 -24.49
C GLU A 387 22.13 -16.59 -23.30
N ARG A 388 21.57 -15.40 -23.51
CA ARG A 388 21.20 -14.47 -22.42
C ARG A 388 20.12 -15.04 -21.51
N ALA A 389 19.03 -15.59 -22.05
CA ALA A 389 17.95 -16.16 -21.26
C ALA A 389 18.44 -17.35 -20.41
N LYS A 390 19.26 -18.22 -21.01
CA LYS A 390 19.87 -19.35 -20.32
C LYS A 390 20.82 -18.89 -19.21
N LYS A 391 21.70 -17.92 -19.49
CA LYS A 391 22.58 -17.30 -18.49
C LYS A 391 21.78 -16.67 -17.35
N GLN A 392 20.67 -15.99 -17.65
CA GLN A 392 19.81 -15.38 -16.64
C GLN A 392 19.17 -16.43 -15.73
N GLN A 393 18.62 -17.51 -16.30
CA GLN A 393 18.05 -18.60 -15.52
C GLN A 393 19.10 -19.30 -14.64
N GLU A 394 20.29 -19.56 -15.19
CA GLU A 394 21.42 -20.12 -14.44
C GLU A 394 21.85 -19.21 -13.28
N VAL A 395 21.88 -17.88 -13.50
CA VAL A 395 22.14 -16.89 -12.45
C VAL A 395 21.04 -16.92 -11.38
N THR A 396 19.76 -16.95 -11.76
CA THR A 396 18.64 -17.01 -10.81
C THR A 396 18.69 -18.29 -9.94
N GLU A 397 18.88 -19.46 -10.55
CA GLU A 397 18.99 -20.72 -9.81
C GLU A 397 20.21 -20.74 -8.89
N LYS A 398 21.34 -20.16 -9.34
CA LYS A 398 22.55 -20.01 -8.53
C LYS A 398 22.32 -19.08 -7.34
N ASN A 399 21.60 -17.97 -7.53
CA ASN A 399 21.29 -16.99 -6.48
C ASN A 399 20.33 -17.59 -5.45
N GLU A 400 19.29 -18.32 -5.87
CA GLU A 400 18.38 -19.00 -4.96
C GLU A 400 19.09 -20.11 -4.16
N ARG A 401 19.96 -20.90 -4.79
CA ARG A 401 20.79 -21.89 -4.07
C ARG A 401 21.70 -21.21 -3.05
N SER A 402 22.27 -20.07 -3.39
CA SER A 402 23.13 -19.27 -2.50
C SER A 402 22.34 -18.71 -1.32
N PHE A 403 21.13 -18.21 -1.55
CA PHE A 403 20.21 -17.79 -0.51
C PHE A 403 19.79 -18.95 0.42
N GLN A 404 19.46 -20.12 -0.13
CA GLN A 404 19.14 -21.31 0.69
C GLN A 404 20.36 -21.79 1.49
N LEU A 405 21.56 -21.73 0.93
CA LEU A 405 22.81 -22.05 1.64
C LEU A 405 23.04 -21.09 2.81
N PHE A 406 22.85 -19.79 2.58
CA PHE A 406 23.01 -18.74 3.59
C PHE A 406 21.98 -18.84 4.72
N SER A 407 20.72 -19.11 4.37
CA SER A 407 19.59 -19.12 5.31
C SER A 407 19.39 -20.44 6.07
N LYS A 408 19.82 -21.59 5.51
CA LYS A 408 19.60 -22.91 6.11
C LYS A 408 20.87 -23.67 6.46
N ALA A 409 21.88 -23.61 5.58
CA ALA A 409 23.10 -24.41 5.72
C ALA A 409 24.22 -23.67 6.45
N LYS A 410 23.97 -22.44 6.94
CA LYS A 410 24.97 -21.58 7.58
C LYS A 410 26.21 -21.39 6.69
N GLY A 411 26.02 -21.19 5.39
CA GLY A 411 27.12 -21.16 4.42
C GLY A 411 27.16 -19.87 3.61
N LEU A 412 28.34 -19.50 3.15
CA LEU A 412 28.53 -18.37 2.23
C LEU A 412 28.42 -18.80 0.76
N PRO A 413 27.92 -17.93 -0.13
CA PRO A 413 27.97 -18.17 -1.58
C PRO A 413 29.38 -18.58 -2.04
N MET A 414 29.48 -19.63 -2.85
CA MET A 414 30.75 -20.32 -3.16
C MET A 414 31.81 -19.48 -3.92
N ASN A 415 31.46 -18.30 -4.45
CA ASN A 415 32.34 -17.48 -5.30
C ASN A 415 32.52 -16.03 -4.81
N LEU A 416 32.32 -15.77 -3.52
CA LEU A 416 32.53 -14.43 -2.94
C LEU A 416 34.02 -14.10 -2.85
N GLU A 417 34.45 -13.07 -3.57
CA GLU A 417 35.81 -12.49 -3.48
C GLU A 417 35.86 -11.50 -2.31
N ILE A 418 36.21 -12.00 -1.12
CA ILE A 418 36.21 -11.24 0.13
C ILE A 418 37.46 -11.55 0.97
N SER A 419 37.89 -10.60 1.80
CA SER A 419 39.00 -10.78 2.73
C SER A 419 38.67 -11.78 3.86
N GLY A 420 39.68 -12.19 4.64
CA GLY A 420 39.49 -13.07 5.81
C GLY A 420 38.50 -12.48 6.82
N ASP A 421 38.71 -11.23 7.23
CA ASP A 421 37.82 -10.55 8.18
C ASP A 421 36.39 -10.41 7.64
N GLN A 422 36.24 -10.11 6.35
CA GLN A 422 34.92 -10.00 5.70
C GLN A 422 34.21 -11.36 5.68
N ARG A 423 34.96 -12.44 5.46
CA ARG A 423 34.45 -13.81 5.49
C ARG A 423 33.97 -14.20 6.89
N ASP A 424 34.72 -13.87 7.92
CA ASP A 424 34.34 -14.18 9.31
C ASP A 424 33.05 -13.44 9.71
N ILE A 425 32.93 -12.17 9.33
CA ILE A 425 31.72 -11.37 9.58
C ILE A 425 30.51 -11.97 8.85
N ALA A 426 30.64 -12.29 7.57
CA ALA A 426 29.55 -12.84 6.79
C ALA A 426 29.14 -14.24 7.30
N GLN A 427 30.10 -15.06 7.72
CA GLN A 427 29.87 -16.38 8.30
C GLN A 427 29.15 -16.29 9.65
N HIS A 428 29.52 -15.31 10.47
CA HIS A 428 28.85 -15.03 11.73
C HIS A 428 27.41 -14.56 11.51
N PHE A 429 27.19 -13.66 10.56
CA PHE A 429 25.86 -13.22 10.17
C PHE A 429 24.99 -14.38 9.67
N SER A 430 25.49 -15.22 8.76
CA SER A 430 24.78 -16.42 8.28
C SER A 430 24.41 -17.38 9.43
N THR A 431 25.32 -17.54 10.39
CA THR A 431 25.11 -18.43 11.55
C THR A 431 23.97 -17.94 12.42
N ILE A 432 23.97 -16.65 12.77
CA ILE A 432 22.93 -16.08 13.64
C ILE A 432 21.60 -15.92 12.91
N TYR A 433 21.61 -15.50 11.64
CA TYR A 433 20.45 -15.42 10.77
C TYR A 433 19.73 -16.78 10.67
N SER A 434 20.49 -17.85 10.38
CA SER A 434 19.96 -19.22 10.33
C SER A 434 19.38 -19.66 11.68
N ARG A 435 20.02 -19.29 12.80
CA ARG A 435 19.53 -19.61 14.14
C ARG A 435 18.17 -18.95 14.39
N VAL A 436 18.00 -17.70 13.97
CA VAL A 436 16.74 -16.96 14.11
C VAL A 436 15.64 -17.55 13.23
N ILE A 437 15.89 -17.81 11.95
CA ILE A 437 14.90 -18.44 11.05
C ILE A 437 14.45 -19.81 11.53
N ASN A 438 15.39 -20.63 12.03
CA ASN A 438 15.03 -21.97 12.52
C ASN A 438 14.05 -21.93 13.69
N LYS A 439 14.13 -20.89 14.53
CA LYS A 439 13.20 -20.69 15.64
C LYS A 439 11.93 -19.96 15.21
N TYR A 440 12.06 -18.98 14.32
CA TYR A 440 10.99 -18.13 13.80
C TYR A 440 10.93 -18.20 12.27
N PRO A 441 10.39 -19.30 11.69
CA PRO A 441 10.40 -19.50 10.23
C PRO A 441 9.65 -18.42 9.45
N ALA A 442 8.69 -17.74 10.10
CA ALA A 442 7.93 -16.66 9.50
C ALA A 442 8.83 -15.52 9.00
N LEU A 443 9.99 -15.28 9.63
CA LEU A 443 10.93 -14.21 9.27
C LEU A 443 11.68 -14.43 7.93
N LYS A 444 11.47 -15.55 7.23
CA LYS A 444 12.20 -15.88 6.00
C LYS A 444 11.88 -14.94 4.82
N GLU A 445 10.73 -14.27 4.82
CA GLU A 445 10.20 -13.51 3.68
C GLU A 445 9.91 -12.03 4.00
N THR A 446 10.60 -11.43 4.96
CA THR A 446 10.32 -10.07 5.43
C THR A 446 10.52 -8.97 4.38
N SER A 447 11.19 -9.23 3.24
CA SER A 447 11.54 -8.18 2.27
C SER A 447 10.37 -7.58 1.49
N THR A 448 9.26 -8.28 1.32
CA THR A 448 8.16 -7.81 0.42
C THR A 448 7.22 -6.82 1.09
N GLN A 449 7.15 -6.77 2.42
CA GLN A 449 6.24 -5.87 3.14
C GLN A 449 6.84 -5.24 4.42
N ARG A 450 8.10 -5.55 4.77
CA ARG A 450 8.73 -5.19 6.08
C ARG A 450 7.87 -5.56 7.29
N TYR A 451 6.93 -6.46 7.11
CA TYR A 451 5.86 -6.70 8.06
C TYR A 451 5.49 -8.18 8.02
N ASN A 452 5.85 -8.89 9.09
CA ASN A 452 5.37 -10.23 9.32
C ASN A 452 4.32 -10.22 10.43
N GLU A 453 3.05 -10.47 10.10
CA GLU A 453 1.95 -10.51 11.08
C GLU A 453 2.18 -11.57 12.18
N SER A 454 2.86 -12.67 11.82
CA SER A 454 3.02 -13.84 12.67
C SER A 454 4.21 -13.74 13.63
N PHE A 455 5.14 -12.82 13.37
CA PHE A 455 6.28 -12.58 14.26
C PHE A 455 5.94 -11.49 15.27
N ASP A 456 5.43 -11.91 16.43
CA ASP A 456 5.03 -11.01 17.52
C ASP A 456 5.49 -11.52 18.90
N PRO A 457 6.82 -11.58 19.14
CA PRO A 457 7.35 -12.01 20.43
C PRO A 457 6.98 -11.02 21.56
N GLN A 458 7.19 -11.42 22.82
CA GLN A 458 6.93 -10.59 24.00
C GLN A 458 8.00 -9.50 24.17
N MET A 459 8.02 -8.56 23.23
CA MET A 459 8.95 -7.42 23.15
C MET A 459 8.19 -6.19 22.66
N HIS A 460 8.78 -5.00 22.81
CA HIS A 460 8.17 -3.81 22.24
C HIS A 460 8.30 -3.82 20.71
N ILE A 461 7.29 -3.30 20.02
CA ILE A 461 7.18 -3.32 18.55
C ILE A 461 8.37 -2.66 17.86
N TRP A 462 9.01 -1.67 18.48
CA TRP A 462 10.21 -1.06 17.94
C TRP A 462 11.44 -1.97 17.99
N GLU A 463 11.55 -2.83 19.00
CA GLU A 463 12.58 -3.89 19.05
C GLU A 463 12.28 -4.97 17.99
N ILE A 464 10.99 -5.31 17.82
CA ILE A 464 10.54 -6.26 16.78
C ILE A 464 10.90 -5.75 15.38
N ARG A 465 10.70 -4.45 15.11
CA ARG A 465 11.07 -3.83 13.82
C ARG A 465 12.56 -3.92 13.54
N GLU A 466 13.42 -3.64 14.53
CA GLU A 466 14.87 -3.77 14.37
C GLU A 466 15.26 -5.21 14.00
N ILE A 467 14.61 -6.22 14.60
CA ILE A 467 14.82 -7.62 14.25
C ILE A 467 14.36 -7.92 12.82
N GLU A 468 13.15 -7.49 12.43
CA GLU A 468 12.63 -7.69 11.08
C GLU A 468 13.51 -7.02 10.02
N GLU A 469 13.98 -5.81 10.29
CA GLU A 469 14.95 -5.09 9.45
C GLU A 469 16.26 -5.86 9.36
N ALA A 470 16.80 -6.35 10.48
CA ALA A 470 18.02 -7.15 10.49
C ALA A 470 17.88 -8.47 9.70
N MET A 471 16.65 -9.01 9.65
CA MET A 471 16.30 -10.22 8.92
C MET A 471 15.93 -10.01 7.44
N ASP A 472 15.95 -8.78 6.93
CA ASP A 472 15.56 -8.44 5.55
C ASP A 472 16.21 -9.36 4.50
N SER A 473 15.38 -10.16 3.82
CA SER A 473 15.81 -11.06 2.76
C SER A 473 16.36 -10.32 1.54
N GLY A 474 16.04 -9.05 1.32
CA GLY A 474 16.63 -8.23 0.27
C GLY A 474 18.12 -8.01 0.47
N PHE A 475 18.55 -7.77 1.72
CA PHE A 475 19.96 -7.69 2.08
C PHE A 475 20.70 -9.02 1.90
N VAL A 476 20.07 -10.14 2.25
CA VAL A 476 20.68 -11.47 2.05
C VAL A 476 20.78 -11.82 0.57
N ARG A 477 19.80 -11.42 -0.24
CA ARG A 477 19.84 -11.58 -1.69
C ARG A 477 20.95 -10.72 -2.30
N SER A 478 21.10 -9.47 -1.90
CA SER A 478 22.20 -8.63 -2.39
C SER A 478 23.59 -9.19 -2.04
N LEU A 479 23.74 -9.79 -0.84
CA LEU A 479 24.95 -10.55 -0.48
C LEU A 479 25.19 -11.77 -1.38
N SER A 480 24.11 -12.44 -1.80
CA SER A 480 24.18 -13.64 -2.65
C SER A 480 24.42 -13.31 -4.13
N GLU A 481 24.02 -12.12 -4.57
CA GLU A 481 24.10 -11.64 -5.94
C GLU A 481 25.41 -10.87 -6.23
N SER A 482 26.06 -10.35 -5.20
CA SER A 482 27.27 -9.52 -5.36
C SER A 482 28.54 -10.39 -5.48
N PRO A 483 29.42 -10.10 -6.46
CA PRO A 483 30.70 -10.80 -6.61
C PRO A 483 31.71 -10.43 -5.50
N SER A 484 31.53 -9.27 -4.86
CA SER A 484 32.34 -8.76 -3.74
C SER A 484 31.46 -8.07 -2.69
N ILE A 485 32.00 -7.87 -1.48
CA ILE A 485 31.29 -7.17 -0.39
C ILE A 485 31.96 -5.82 -0.15
N SER A 486 31.17 -4.74 -0.21
CA SER A 486 31.65 -3.38 0.09
C SER A 486 31.82 -3.15 1.60
N ASP A 487 32.62 -2.16 1.97
CA ASP A 487 32.78 -1.77 3.38
C ASP A 487 31.46 -1.32 4.02
N GLU A 488 30.56 -0.74 3.23
CA GLU A 488 29.22 -0.36 3.67
C GLU A 488 28.36 -1.60 4.00
N MET A 489 28.40 -2.63 3.15
CA MET A 489 27.73 -3.91 3.43
C MET A 489 28.29 -4.59 4.67
N ILE A 490 29.60 -4.47 4.92
CA ILE A 490 30.23 -4.97 6.16
C ILE A 490 29.73 -4.22 7.38
N LYS A 491 29.66 -2.89 7.31
CA LYS A 491 29.14 -2.06 8.40
C LYS A 491 27.68 -2.42 8.70
N ASP A 492 26.85 -2.61 7.66
CA ASP A 492 25.46 -3.01 7.84
C ASP A 492 25.34 -4.42 8.42
N MET A 493 26.13 -5.40 7.95
CA MET A 493 26.18 -6.74 8.54
C MET A 493 26.51 -6.71 10.03
N LYS A 494 27.50 -5.92 10.46
CA LYS A 494 27.85 -5.80 11.89
C LYS A 494 26.69 -5.27 12.72
N LYS A 495 25.99 -4.24 12.23
CA LYS A 495 24.79 -3.69 12.90
C LYS A 495 23.69 -4.75 13.02
N ARG A 496 23.44 -5.49 11.95
CA ARG A 496 22.43 -6.57 11.92
C ARG A 496 22.79 -7.71 12.87
N ILE A 497 24.06 -8.11 12.91
CA ILE A 497 24.58 -9.10 13.86
C ILE A 497 24.27 -8.68 15.29
N GLU A 498 24.61 -7.44 15.67
CA GLU A 498 24.41 -6.94 17.03
C GLU A 498 22.94 -7.02 17.46
N VAL A 499 22.02 -6.60 16.59
CA VAL A 499 20.57 -6.70 16.84
C VAL A 499 20.15 -8.15 17.04
N LEU A 500 20.59 -9.06 16.16
CA LEU A 500 20.21 -10.47 16.24
C LEU A 500 20.84 -11.18 17.45
N GLU A 501 22.05 -10.79 17.88
CA GLU A 501 22.70 -11.32 19.08
C GLU A 501 21.95 -10.92 20.34
N ASN A 502 21.58 -9.64 20.43
CA ASN A 502 20.77 -9.14 21.53
C ASN A 502 19.41 -9.85 21.58
N PHE A 503 18.77 -10.05 20.42
CA PHE A 503 17.52 -10.81 20.35
C PHE A 503 17.71 -12.25 20.82
N VAL A 504 18.70 -12.97 20.29
CA VAL A 504 18.99 -14.37 20.64
C VAL A 504 19.32 -14.57 22.12
N ALA A 505 19.88 -13.55 22.78
CA ALA A 505 20.15 -13.55 24.22
C ALA A 505 18.94 -13.16 25.08
N SER A 506 17.87 -12.60 24.48
CA SER A 506 16.70 -12.13 25.20
C SER A 506 15.78 -13.27 25.65
N PRO A 507 14.96 -13.07 26.70
CA PRO A 507 13.93 -14.04 27.09
C PRO A 507 12.87 -14.31 26.01
N ALA A 508 12.77 -13.42 25.03
CA ALA A 508 11.81 -13.49 23.94
C ALA A 508 12.31 -14.32 22.75
N PHE A 509 13.60 -14.67 22.68
CA PHE A 509 14.09 -15.68 21.76
C PHE A 509 13.76 -17.04 22.31
#